data_AF-A0A0C3NXJ4-F1
#
_entry.id   AF-A0A0C3NXJ4-F1
#
_cell.length_a   1.000
_cell.length_b   1.000
_cell.length_c   1.000
_cell.angle_alpha   90.00
_cell.angle_beta   90.00
_cell.angle_gamma   90.00
#
_symmetry.space_group_name_H-M   'P 1'
#
loop_
_entity.id
_entity.type
_entity.pdbx_description
1 polymer ?
#
loop_
_entity_poly.entity_id
_entity_poly.type
_entity_poly.pdbx_seq_one_letter_code
_entity_poly.pdbx_strand_id
1 'polypeptide(L)'
;MKGAGWVDGEIIETLWSLLNVVSTSARGMSSLHRQELLDFQMSDCNFMKMIRMVDSLSRKLAAAQVAADLAMQAFQMLDEGVSASQRHSWRNQEETAFNDRIRDASAMDVFEVQMKKAPTVHAIELELLDNTSNVGIQLGIGSWLVRGLRLEEASIMLWINHHHVGAHAPELK
;
A
#
# COMPACT_ATOMS: atom_id res chain seq x y z
N MET A 1 2.79 24.56 -5.04
CA MET A 1 2.75 23.36 -5.90
C MET A 1 2.01 23.65 -7.18
N LYS A 2 2.73 23.91 -8.26
CA LYS A 2 2.11 24.03 -9.60
C LYS A 2 1.84 22.63 -10.14
N GLY A 3 0.58 22.31 -10.43
CA GLY A 3 0.20 21.04 -11.06
C GLY A 3 -0.16 19.90 -10.10
N ALA A 4 -0.12 20.11 -8.78
CA ALA A 4 -0.73 19.19 -7.83
C ALA A 4 -2.24 19.44 -7.80
N GLY A 5 -3.03 18.45 -8.18
CA GLY A 5 -4.49 18.52 -8.17
C GLY A 5 -5.08 17.12 -8.13
N TRP A 6 -6.21 16.99 -7.44
CA TRP A 6 -7.03 15.79 -7.54
C TRP A 6 -7.73 15.82 -8.90
N VAL A 7 -7.19 15.05 -9.85
CA VAL A 7 -7.86 14.85 -11.13
C VAL A 7 -8.90 13.77 -10.92
N ASP A 8 -10.15 14.10 -11.21
CA ASP A 8 -11.23 13.13 -11.28
C ASP A 8 -10.91 12.15 -12.42
N GLY A 9 -10.42 10.96 -12.06
CA GLY A 9 -9.98 9.91 -13.00
C GLY A 9 -11.13 9.25 -13.77
N GLU A 10 -12.21 9.99 -14.01
CA GLU A 10 -13.38 9.51 -14.72
C GLU A 10 -13.10 9.47 -16.23
N ILE A 11 -12.47 8.38 -16.67
CA ILE A 11 -12.21 8.12 -18.09
C ILE A 11 -13.53 7.61 -18.74
N ILE A 12 -13.69 7.84 -20.05
CA ILE A 12 -14.85 7.37 -20.84
C ILE A 12 -15.01 5.84 -20.78
N GLU A 13 -13.94 5.12 -20.43
CA GLU A 13 -13.83 3.67 -20.44
C GLU A 13 -14.46 2.93 -19.24
N THR A 14 -15.02 3.61 -18.24
CA THR A 14 -15.64 2.90 -17.10
C THR A 14 -16.85 2.03 -17.51
N LEU A 15 -17.42 2.30 -18.70
CA LEU A 15 -18.64 1.65 -19.20
C LEU A 15 -18.38 0.39 -20.06
N TRP A 16 -17.13 0.02 -20.35
CA TRP A 16 -16.82 -1.21 -21.10
C TRP A 16 -17.28 -2.48 -20.39
N SER A 17 -17.29 -2.48 -19.06
CA SER A 17 -17.80 -3.61 -18.26
C SER A 17 -19.28 -3.90 -18.54
N LEU A 18 -20.09 -2.86 -18.72
CA LEU A 18 -21.51 -2.97 -19.08
C LEU A 18 -21.67 -3.45 -20.53
N LEU A 19 -20.82 -2.96 -21.44
CA LEU A 19 -20.84 -3.39 -22.84
C LEU A 19 -20.47 -4.87 -23.01
N ASN A 20 -19.56 -5.40 -22.19
CA ASN A 20 -19.19 -6.82 -22.21
C ASN A 20 -20.37 -7.76 -21.92
N VAL A 21 -21.27 -7.36 -21.02
CA VAL A 21 -22.48 -8.14 -20.70
C VAL A 21 -23.42 -8.21 -21.91
N VAL A 22 -23.66 -7.08 -22.56
CA VAL A 22 -24.55 -7.00 -23.75
C VAL A 22 -23.92 -7.63 -24.99
N SER A 23 -22.60 -7.52 -25.15
CA SER A 23 -21.84 -8.17 -26.22
C SER A 23 -21.95 -9.69 -26.19
N THR A 24 -22.05 -10.27 -24.98
CA THR A 24 -22.15 -11.72 -24.76
C THR A 24 -23.48 -12.27 -25.26
N SER A 25 -24.59 -11.56 -25.04
CA SER A 25 -25.92 -11.94 -25.52
C SER A 25 -26.10 -11.71 -27.02
N ALA A 26 -25.38 -10.75 -27.59
CA ALA A 26 -25.39 -10.45 -29.03
C ALA A 26 -24.54 -11.40 -29.89
N ARG A 27 -23.98 -12.49 -29.33
CA ARG A 27 -23.08 -13.42 -30.07
C ARG A 27 -23.79 -14.26 -31.14
N GLY A 28 -25.07 -14.58 -30.94
CA GLY A 28 -25.86 -15.36 -31.90
C GLY A 28 -26.52 -14.53 -33.00
N MET A 29 -26.33 -13.21 -32.99
CA MET A 29 -26.96 -12.28 -33.93
C MET A 29 -26.16 -12.17 -35.23
N SER A 30 -26.83 -11.76 -36.32
CA SER A 30 -26.15 -11.38 -37.55
C SER A 30 -25.28 -10.14 -37.31
N SER A 31 -24.22 -9.98 -38.11
CA SER A 31 -23.23 -8.89 -37.91
C SER A 31 -23.86 -7.49 -37.87
N LEU A 32 -24.80 -7.22 -38.78
CA LEU A 32 -25.49 -5.92 -38.87
C LEU A 32 -26.34 -5.68 -37.60
N HIS A 33 -27.12 -6.67 -37.20
CA HIS A 33 -28.00 -6.54 -36.04
C HIS A 33 -27.22 -6.43 -34.73
N ARG A 34 -26.11 -7.17 -34.60
CA ARG A 34 -25.18 -7.05 -33.48
C ARG A 34 -24.60 -5.65 -33.37
N GLN A 35 -24.23 -5.03 -34.49
CA GLN A 35 -23.67 -3.68 -34.51
C GLN A 35 -24.72 -2.66 -34.05
N GLU A 36 -25.92 -2.68 -34.62
CA GLU A 36 -27.01 -1.77 -34.23
C GLU A 36 -27.33 -1.84 -32.73
N LEU A 37 -27.39 -3.04 -32.17
CA LEU A 37 -27.65 -3.24 -30.74
C LEU A 37 -26.53 -2.66 -29.87
N LEU A 38 -25.27 -2.88 -30.23
CA LEU A 38 -24.13 -2.37 -29.48
C LEU A 38 -24.05 -0.85 -29.55
N ASP A 39 -24.32 -0.27 -30.72
CA ASP A 39 -24.34 1.18 -30.91
C ASP A 39 -25.48 1.83 -30.11
N PHE A 40 -26.67 1.23 -30.11
CA PHE A 40 -27.79 1.67 -29.28
C PHE A 40 -27.43 1.64 -27.78
N GLN A 41 -26.85 0.53 -27.32
CA GLN A 41 -26.45 0.39 -25.92
C GLN A 41 -25.39 1.44 -25.54
N MET A 42 -24.40 1.67 -26.40
CA MET A 42 -23.38 2.70 -26.15
C MET A 42 -24.00 4.09 -26.08
N SER A 43 -24.94 4.41 -26.98
CA SER A 43 -25.66 5.68 -26.96
C SER A 43 -26.46 5.88 -25.68
N ASP A 44 -27.19 4.85 -25.23
CA ASP A 44 -27.95 4.90 -23.97
C ASP A 44 -27.03 5.09 -22.75
N CYS A 45 -25.90 4.37 -22.71
CA CYS A 45 -24.92 4.52 -21.64
C CYS A 45 -24.34 5.94 -21.59
N ASN A 46 -24.01 6.52 -22.74
CA ASN A 46 -23.52 7.89 -22.84
C ASN A 46 -24.57 8.90 -22.39
N PHE A 47 -25.82 8.71 -22.80
CA PHE A 47 -26.95 9.56 -22.41
C PHE A 47 -27.19 9.52 -20.89
N MET A 48 -27.23 8.33 -20.30
CA MET A 48 -27.38 8.16 -18.85
C MET A 48 -26.21 8.78 -18.08
N LYS A 49 -24.98 8.66 -18.59
CA LYS A 49 -23.81 9.32 -17.99
C LYS A 49 -23.97 10.84 -18.02
N MET A 50 -24.38 11.40 -19.16
CA MET A 50 -24.58 12.83 -19.32
C MET A 50 -25.66 13.37 -18.36
N ILE A 51 -26.80 12.69 -18.23
CA ILE A 51 -27.85 13.10 -17.27
C ILE A 51 -27.33 13.11 -15.83
N ARG A 52 -26.60 12.05 -15.44
CA ARG A 52 -26.08 11.91 -14.07
C ARG A 52 -24.86 12.80 -13.79
N MET A 53 -24.25 13.37 -14.83
CA MET A 53 -23.03 14.15 -14.71
C MET A 53 -23.24 15.41 -13.87
N VAL A 54 -24.37 16.09 -14.03
CA VAL A 54 -24.66 17.33 -13.29
C VAL A 54 -24.72 17.08 -11.78
N ASP A 55 -25.46 16.05 -11.35
CA ASP A 55 -25.56 15.68 -9.93
C ASP A 55 -24.23 15.15 -9.37
N SER A 56 -23.49 14.38 -10.18
CA SER A 56 -22.17 13.88 -9.83
C SER A 56 -21.19 15.02 -9.60
N LEU A 57 -21.06 15.94 -10.57
CA LEU A 57 -20.18 17.10 -10.50
C LEU A 57 -20.56 18.03 -9.34
N SER A 58 -21.86 18.25 -9.12
CA SER A 58 -22.33 19.08 -8.00
C SER A 58 -21.89 18.51 -6.65
N ARG A 59 -22.03 17.20 -6.46
CA ARG A 59 -21.57 16.53 -5.23
C ARG A 59 -20.05 16.53 -5.11
N LYS A 60 -19.33 16.25 -6.19
CA LYS A 60 -17.86 16.27 -6.22
C LYS A 60 -17.32 17.66 -5.92
N LEU A 61 -17.95 18.72 -6.44
CA LEU A 61 -17.58 20.10 -6.16
C LEU A 61 -17.76 20.44 -4.68
N ALA A 62 -18.91 20.10 -4.09
CA ALA A 62 -19.16 20.32 -2.67
C ALA A 62 -18.14 19.57 -1.79
N ALA A 63 -17.82 18.32 -2.13
CA ALA A 63 -16.80 17.54 -1.44
C ALA A 63 -15.40 18.15 -1.61
N ALA A 64 -15.06 18.61 -2.81
CA ALA A 64 -13.78 19.25 -3.10
C ALA A 64 -13.60 20.58 -2.35
N GLN A 65 -14.67 21.36 -2.18
CA GLN A 65 -14.65 22.58 -1.37
C GLN A 65 -14.29 22.29 0.09
N VAL A 66 -14.98 21.33 0.72
CA VAL A 66 -14.67 20.91 2.10
C VAL A 66 -13.26 20.34 2.21
N ALA A 67 -12.85 19.50 1.25
CA ALA A 67 -11.51 18.93 1.23
C ALA A 67 -10.42 19.99 1.03
N ALA A 68 -10.69 21.06 0.27
CA ALA A 68 -9.75 22.15 0.05
C ALA A 68 -9.45 22.91 1.36
N ASP A 69 -10.48 23.17 2.17
CA ASP A 69 -10.29 23.83 3.47
C ASP A 69 -9.45 22.97 4.42
N LEU A 70 -9.73 21.66 4.49
CA LEU A 70 -8.94 20.72 5.28
C LEU A 70 -7.49 20.61 4.79
N ALA A 71 -7.29 20.55 3.48
CA ALA A 71 -5.97 20.51 2.87
C ALA A 71 -5.17 21.80 3.14
N MET A 72 -5.84 22.96 3.10
CA MET A 72 -5.22 24.24 3.43
C MET A 72 -4.79 24.30 4.90
N GLN A 73 -5.63 23.85 5.83
CA GLN A 73 -5.29 23.79 7.24
C GLN A 73 -4.11 22.84 7.50
N ALA A 74 -4.14 21.64 6.90
CA ALA A 74 -3.04 20.68 6.99
C ALA A 74 -1.73 21.25 6.43
N PHE A 75 -1.81 21.99 5.31
CA PHE A 75 -0.65 22.67 4.73
C PHE A 75 -0.10 23.76 5.66
N GLN A 76 -0.97 24.59 6.25
CA GLN A 76 -0.55 25.64 7.19
C GLN A 76 0.16 25.07 8.43
N MET A 77 -0.41 24.02 9.04
CA MET A 77 0.24 23.33 10.16
C MET A 77 1.62 22.79 9.79
N LEU A 78 1.78 22.26 8.58
CA LEU A 78 3.08 21.80 8.08
C LEU A 78 4.04 22.98 7.85
N ASP A 79 3.57 24.08 7.24
CA ASP A 79 4.41 25.25 6.94
C ASP A 79 4.95 25.92 8.21
N GLU A 80 4.14 25.98 9.28
CA GLU A 80 4.54 26.47 10.60
C GLU A 80 5.63 25.62 11.25
N GLY A 81 5.61 24.30 11.01
CA GLY A 81 6.60 23.37 11.54
C GLY A 81 7.95 23.37 10.81
N VAL A 82 8.08 24.08 9.68
CA VAL A 82 9.27 24.04 8.81
C VAL A 82 10.06 25.34 8.90
N SER A 83 11.38 25.21 9.04
CA SER A 83 12.28 26.36 9.13
C SER A 83 12.31 27.18 7.83
N ALA A 84 12.60 28.48 7.92
CA ALA A 84 12.63 29.37 6.76
C ALA A 84 13.68 28.95 5.71
N SER A 85 14.82 28.41 6.15
CA SER A 85 15.86 27.91 5.25
C SER A 85 15.42 26.65 4.49
N GLN A 86 14.72 25.73 5.15
CA GLN A 86 14.14 24.55 4.50
C GLN A 86 13.08 24.95 3.47
N ARG A 87 12.18 25.89 3.80
CA ARG A 87 11.18 26.39 2.85
C ARG A 87 11.81 26.99 1.60
N HIS A 88 12.88 27.75 1.76
CA HIS A 88 13.62 28.30 0.61
C HIS A 88 14.30 27.20 -0.21
N SER A 89 14.97 26.25 0.45
CA SER A 89 15.62 25.11 -0.22
C SER A 89 14.62 24.29 -1.04
N TRP A 90 13.47 23.91 -0.46
CA TRP A 90 12.45 23.13 -1.15
C TRP A 90 11.83 23.89 -2.32
N ARG A 91 11.61 25.20 -2.18
CA ARG A 91 11.11 26.03 -3.27
C ARG A 91 12.10 26.09 -4.45
N ASN A 92 13.39 26.20 -4.17
CA ASN A 92 14.41 26.18 -5.22
C ASN A 92 14.52 24.81 -5.90
N GLN A 93 14.40 23.71 -5.12
CA GLN A 93 14.35 22.35 -5.67
C GLN A 93 13.11 22.13 -6.54
N GLU A 94 11.95 22.61 -6.11
CA GLU A 94 10.71 22.57 -6.92
C GLU A 94 10.91 23.31 -8.25
N GLU A 95 11.43 24.54 -8.20
CA GLU A 95 11.62 25.37 -9.40
C GLU A 95 12.62 24.75 -10.38
N THR A 96 13.75 24.26 -9.89
CA THR A 96 14.76 23.58 -10.73
C THR A 96 14.20 22.31 -11.36
N ALA A 97 13.52 21.46 -10.57
CA ALA A 97 12.86 20.26 -11.08
C ALA A 97 11.88 20.57 -12.22
N PHE A 98 11.02 21.58 -12.05
CA PHE A 98 10.05 21.95 -13.08
C PHE A 98 10.66 22.55 -14.34
N ASN A 99 11.74 23.31 -14.22
CA ASN A 99 12.45 23.88 -15.36
C ASN A 99 13.16 22.81 -16.18
N ASP A 100 13.76 21.83 -15.50
CA ASP A 100 14.60 20.82 -16.14
C ASP A 100 13.85 19.55 -16.55
N ARG A 101 12.61 19.32 -16.06
CA ARG A 101 11.82 18.09 -16.32
C ARG A 101 11.70 17.63 -17.79
N ILE A 102 11.76 18.57 -18.74
CA ILE A 102 11.66 18.25 -20.18
C ILE A 102 13.00 17.74 -20.71
N ARG A 103 14.11 18.23 -20.14
CA ARG A 103 15.48 17.90 -20.54
C ARG A 103 16.01 16.68 -19.80
N ASP A 104 15.66 16.57 -18.52
CA ASP A 104 16.05 15.49 -17.64
C ASP A 104 14.85 14.98 -16.85
N ALA A 105 14.49 13.71 -17.07
CA ALA A 105 13.39 13.07 -16.35
C ALA A 105 13.72 12.85 -14.87
N SER A 106 15.01 12.65 -14.53
CA SER A 106 15.46 12.42 -13.15
C SER A 106 15.35 13.67 -12.28
N ALA A 107 15.23 14.86 -12.89
CA ALA A 107 14.98 16.10 -12.16
C ALA A 107 13.69 16.04 -11.32
N MET A 108 12.72 15.18 -11.68
CA MET A 108 11.48 14.99 -10.93
C MET A 108 11.62 14.05 -9.72
N ASP A 109 12.76 13.36 -9.55
CA ASP A 109 13.00 12.41 -8.45
C ASP A 109 13.04 13.08 -7.07
N VAL A 110 13.17 14.41 -7.04
CA VAL A 110 13.01 15.25 -5.83
C VAL A 110 11.66 15.01 -5.14
N PHE A 111 10.61 14.65 -5.89
CA PHE A 111 9.29 14.36 -5.35
C PHE A 111 9.12 12.91 -4.89
N GLU A 112 10.09 12.03 -5.17
CA GLU A 112 10.03 10.65 -4.74
C GLU A 112 10.28 10.55 -3.23
N VAL A 113 9.46 9.76 -2.54
CA VAL A 113 9.61 9.57 -1.10
C VAL A 113 10.81 8.67 -0.83
N GLN A 114 11.94 9.29 -0.48
CA GLN A 114 13.16 8.58 -0.11
C GLN A 114 13.04 8.00 1.31
N MET A 115 12.34 6.87 1.45
CA MET A 115 12.38 6.10 2.69
C MET A 115 13.59 5.18 2.69
N LYS A 116 14.39 5.21 3.76
CA LYS A 116 15.35 4.13 4.01
C LYS A 116 14.56 2.83 4.14
N LYS A 117 14.82 1.88 3.25
CA LYS A 117 14.18 0.56 3.30
C LYS A 117 14.35 0.00 4.71
N ALA A 118 13.24 -0.35 5.35
CA ALA A 118 13.29 -0.94 6.68
C ALA A 118 14.19 -2.18 6.64
N PRO A 119 15.04 -2.40 7.66
CA PRO A 119 15.87 -3.58 7.72
C PRO A 119 14.97 -4.82 7.63
N THR A 120 15.38 -5.76 6.79
CA THR A 120 14.65 -7.03 6.65
C THR A 120 14.78 -7.81 7.95
N VAL A 121 13.82 -8.67 8.28
CA VAL A 121 13.88 -9.53 9.49
C VAL A 121 15.23 -10.24 9.59
N HIS A 122 15.76 -10.72 8.46
CA HIS A 122 17.08 -11.35 8.42
C HIS A 122 18.25 -10.41 8.75
N ALA A 123 18.17 -9.14 8.34
CA ALA A 123 19.19 -8.14 8.69
C ALA A 123 19.16 -7.83 10.20
N ILE A 124 17.96 -7.79 10.79
CA ILE A 124 17.77 -7.63 12.24
C ILE A 124 18.30 -8.87 12.99
N GLU A 125 18.02 -10.08 12.49
CA GLU A 125 18.56 -11.32 13.07
C GLU A 125 20.09 -11.35 13.04
N LEU A 126 20.70 -10.95 11.92
CA LEU A 126 22.16 -10.92 11.76
C LEU A 126 22.79 -9.89 12.72
N GLU A 127 22.19 -8.72 12.86
CA GLU A 127 22.61 -7.69 13.82
C GLU A 127 22.50 -8.18 15.27
N LEU A 128 21.42 -8.89 15.63
CA LEU A 128 21.26 -9.46 16.97
C LEU A 128 22.33 -10.51 17.27
N LEU A 129 22.64 -11.40 16.31
CA LEU A 129 23.69 -12.41 16.47
C LEU A 129 25.08 -11.77 16.60
N ASP A 130 25.40 -10.76 15.80
CA ASP A 130 26.71 -10.09 15.84
C ASP A 130 26.90 -9.29 17.15
N ASN A 131 25.85 -8.62 17.63
CA ASN A 131 25.84 -7.92 18.91
C ASN A 131 26.01 -8.87 20.11
N THR A 132 25.49 -10.11 20.03
CA THR A 132 25.72 -11.12 21.09
C THR A 132 27.16 -11.65 21.13
N SER A 133 27.89 -11.52 20.01
CA SER A 133 29.26 -12.03 19.87
C SER A 133 30.30 -11.03 20.41
N ASN A 134 30.04 -9.74 20.32
CA ASN A 134 30.98 -8.68 20.70
C ASN A 134 30.91 -8.25 22.17
N VAL A 135 29.82 -8.54 22.89
CA VAL A 135 29.74 -8.27 24.33
C VAL A 135 30.23 -9.50 25.09
N GLY A 136 31.55 -9.60 25.22
CA GLY A 136 32.22 -10.70 25.93
C GLY A 136 31.82 -10.90 27.39
N ILE A 137 31.01 -10.03 28.00
CA ILE A 137 30.50 -10.19 29.36
C ILE A 137 29.13 -9.51 29.49
N GLN A 138 28.07 -10.15 29.02
CA GLN A 138 26.73 -10.08 29.64
C GLN A 138 25.98 -11.33 29.18
N LEU A 139 25.65 -12.24 30.12
CA LEU A 139 24.72 -13.35 29.89
C LEU A 139 23.35 -12.75 29.55
N GLY A 140 23.18 -12.34 28.29
CA GLY A 140 22.00 -11.70 27.77
C GLY A 140 20.84 -12.68 27.70
N ILE A 141 19.63 -12.15 27.76
CA ILE A 141 18.34 -12.84 27.72
C ILE A 141 18.30 -13.99 26.70
N GLY A 142 19.02 -13.90 25.58
CA GLY A 142 19.18 -14.97 24.59
C GLY A 142 19.79 -16.27 25.15
N SER A 143 20.83 -16.19 25.98
CA SER A 143 21.39 -17.39 26.64
C SER A 143 20.41 -18.00 27.64
N TRP A 144 19.58 -17.17 28.29
CA TRP A 144 18.52 -17.63 29.19
C TRP A 144 17.37 -18.29 28.42
N LEU A 145 16.95 -17.72 27.29
CA LEU A 145 15.95 -18.31 26.39
C LEU A 145 16.43 -19.64 25.80
N VAL A 146 17.68 -19.71 25.34
CA VAL A 146 18.26 -20.95 24.81
C VAL A 146 18.34 -22.02 25.90
N ARG A 147 18.74 -21.66 27.13
CA ARG A 147 18.69 -22.59 28.27
C ARG A 147 17.26 -23.01 28.61
N GLY A 148 16.30 -22.09 28.55
CA GLY A 148 14.87 -22.37 28.76
C GLY A 148 14.32 -23.38 27.76
N LEU A 149 14.59 -23.17 26.46
CA LEU A 149 14.18 -24.09 25.40
C LEU A 149 14.81 -25.48 25.56
N ARG A 150 16.11 -25.55 25.91
CA ARG A 150 16.78 -26.83 26.19
C ARG A 150 16.20 -27.56 27.40
N LEU A 151 15.79 -26.82 28.43
CA LEU A 151 15.13 -27.39 29.60
C LEU A 151 13.75 -27.93 29.25
N GLU A 152 12.97 -27.20 28.44
CA GLU A 152 11.66 -27.63 27.95
C GLU A 152 11.77 -28.89 27.09
N GLU A 153 12.75 -28.95 26.18
CA GLU A 153 13.06 -30.12 25.36
C GLU A 153 13.37 -31.34 26.23
N ALA A 154 14.24 -31.18 27.24
CA ALA A 154 14.58 -32.26 28.17
C ALA A 154 13.37 -32.72 29.00
N SER A 155 12.48 -31.80 29.37
CA SER A 155 11.25 -32.09 30.13
C SER A 155 10.27 -32.91 29.30
N ILE A 156 10.07 -32.53 28.03
CA ILE A 156 9.22 -33.27 27.08
C ILE A 156 9.77 -34.68 26.87
N MET A 157 11.09 -34.82 26.66
CA MET A 157 11.74 -36.13 26.53
C MET A 157 11.55 -37.02 27.76
N LEU A 158 11.67 -36.45 28.96
CA LEU A 158 11.41 -37.17 30.22
C LEU A 158 9.95 -37.63 30.32
N TRP A 159 9.01 -36.76 29.95
CA TRP A 159 7.58 -37.07 29.93
C TRP A 159 7.26 -38.21 28.96
N ILE A 160 7.84 -38.17 27.76
CA ILE A 160 7.71 -39.24 26.76
C ILE A 160 8.26 -40.56 27.32
N ASN A 161 9.44 -40.54 27.93
CA ASN A 161 10.05 -41.75 28.51
C ASN A 161 9.23 -42.31 29.69
N HIS A 162 8.72 -41.45 30.58
CA HIS A 162 7.84 -41.87 31.67
C HIS A 162 6.55 -42.53 31.15
N HIS A 163 5.95 -41.97 30.09
CA HIS A 163 4.79 -42.59 29.44
C HIS A 163 5.09 -43.98 28.86
N HIS A 164 6.28 -44.18 28.30
CA HIS A 164 6.70 -45.48 27.78
C HIS A 164 6.99 -46.50 28.90
N VAL A 165 7.53 -46.06 30.04
CA VAL A 165 7.77 -46.95 31.20
C VAL A 165 6.46 -47.31 31.91
N GLY A 166 5.50 -46.37 32.02
CA GLY A 166 4.18 -46.62 32.61
C GLY A 166 3.33 -47.64 31.82
N ALA A 167 3.54 -47.74 30.51
CA ALA A 167 2.90 -48.75 29.66
C ALA A 167 3.53 -50.16 29.80
N HIS A 168 4.69 -50.28 30.46
CA HIS A 168 5.45 -51.52 30.61
C HIS A 168 5.77 -51.89 32.07
N ALA A 169 5.09 -51.30 33.06
CA ALA A 169 5.28 -51.68 34.46
C ALA A 169 4.74 -53.10 34.73
N PRO A 170 5.57 -54.07 35.17
CA PRO A 170 5.08 -55.40 35.53
C PRO A 170 4.34 -55.32 36.87
N GLU A 171 3.10 -55.81 36.92
CA GLU A 171 2.32 -55.96 38.14
C GLU A 171 3.07 -56.88 39.12
N LEU A 172 3.52 -56.32 40.24
CA LEU A 172 4.10 -57.07 41.35
C LEU A 172 2.97 -57.55 42.27
N LYS A 173 2.85 -58.87 42.43
CA LYS A 173 1.99 -59.58 43.39
C LYS A 173 2.37 -59.28 44.85
#